data_AF-A0A1A8UKD0-F1
#
_entry.id   AF-A0A1A8UKD0-F1
#
_cell.length_a   1.000
_cell.length_b   1.000
_cell.length_c   1.000
_cell.angle_alpha   90.00
_cell.angle_beta   90.00
_cell.angle_gamma   90.00
#
_symmetry.space_group_name_H-M   'P 1'
#
loop_
_entity.id
_entity.type
_entity.pdbx_description
1 polymer ?
#
loop_
_entity_poly.entity_id
_entity_poly.type
_entity_poly.pdbx_seq_one_letter_code
_entity_poly.pdbx_strand_id
1 'polypeptide(L)'
;MNPILSSFSRLHGFAGLSRSFSSWLVSGSAARLPQAEGCEVCPLPPWQHQQVRTRKRGTEYQPKNIKRKRTHGWIKRLSTRGGIEVILRRMLKGRKSLCH
;
A
#
# COMPACT_ATOMS: atom_id res chain seq x y z
N MET A 1 -30.57 44.71 6.84
CA MET A 1 -29.97 44.67 5.49
C MET A 1 -28.88 43.61 5.47
N ASN A 2 -29.24 42.36 5.14
CA ASN A 2 -28.36 41.36 4.50
C ASN A 2 -28.86 41.25 3.03
N PRO A 3 -28.23 40.53 2.07
CA PRO A 3 -26.93 39.81 2.03
C PRO A 3 -26.11 40.10 0.75
N ILE A 4 -24.84 39.69 0.65
CA ILE A 4 -24.24 39.30 -0.65
C ILE A 4 -23.40 38.03 -0.51
N LEU A 5 -23.87 37.02 -1.23
CA LEU A 5 -23.22 35.78 -1.59
C LEU A 5 -22.01 36.04 -2.51
N SER A 6 -20.92 35.32 -2.32
CA SER A 6 -20.12 34.89 -3.48
C SER A 6 -19.84 33.40 -3.37
N SER A 7 -20.71 32.65 -4.06
CA SER A 7 -20.43 31.35 -4.64
C SER A 7 -18.99 31.25 -5.15
N PHE A 8 -18.25 30.24 -4.69
CA PHE A 8 -17.16 29.69 -5.49
C PHE A 8 -17.46 28.22 -5.80
N SER A 9 -18.40 28.05 -6.71
CA SER A 9 -18.55 26.82 -7.48
C SER A 9 -17.40 26.72 -8.47
N ARG A 10 -16.52 25.73 -8.32
CA ARG A 10 -15.92 25.08 -9.50
C ARG A 10 -15.49 23.65 -9.20
N LEU A 11 -16.33 22.75 -9.68
CA LEU A 11 -16.07 21.35 -9.92
C LEU A 11 -14.98 21.16 -11.01
N HIS A 12 -14.51 19.91 -11.10
CA HIS A 12 -13.62 19.29 -12.10
C HIS A 12 -12.10 19.43 -11.83
N GLY A 13 -11.30 18.36 -11.86
CA GLY A 13 -11.58 17.00 -12.32
C GLY A 13 -10.55 15.99 -11.82
N PHE A 14 -11.05 14.84 -11.38
CA PHE A 14 -10.28 13.61 -11.35
C PHE A 14 -10.11 13.15 -12.81
N ALA A 15 -8.96 13.47 -13.40
CA ALA A 15 -8.55 12.87 -14.66
C ALA A 15 -8.34 11.36 -14.43
N GLY A 16 -9.26 10.56 -14.94
CA GLY A 16 -9.13 9.12 -15.00
C GLY A 16 -7.96 8.75 -15.90
N LEU A 17 -6.93 8.11 -15.33
CA LEU A 17 -5.95 7.37 -16.12
C LEU A 17 -6.66 6.16 -16.73
N SER A 18 -7.16 6.35 -17.95
CA SER A 18 -7.51 5.26 -18.86
C SER A 18 -6.25 4.42 -19.11
N ARG A 19 -6.13 3.28 -18.43
CA ARG A 19 -5.11 2.28 -18.77
C ARG A 19 -5.60 1.56 -20.03
N SER A 20 -5.21 2.09 -21.19
CA SER A 20 -5.33 1.42 -22.47
C SER A 20 -4.62 0.07 -22.40
N PHE A 21 -5.38 -1.01 -22.33
CA PHE A 21 -4.89 -2.35 -22.60
C PHE A 21 -4.78 -2.49 -24.12
N SER A 22 -3.58 -2.28 -24.67
CA SER A 22 -3.28 -2.62 -26.04
C SER A 22 -3.36 -4.14 -26.20
N SER A 23 -4.37 -4.58 -26.96
CA SER A 23 -4.52 -5.94 -27.48
C SER A 23 -3.36 -6.24 -28.42
N TRP A 24 -2.47 -7.15 -28.03
CA TRP A 24 -1.48 -7.71 -28.94
C TRP A 24 -2.14 -8.86 -29.69
N LEU A 25 -2.54 -8.57 -30.93
CA LEU A 25 -3.12 -9.53 -31.85
C LEU A 25 -2.05 -10.54 -32.31
N VAL A 26 -2.41 -11.81 -32.20
CA VAL A 26 -1.68 -13.01 -32.58
C VAL A 26 -1.26 -13.00 -34.06
N SER A 27 -0.01 -13.35 -34.35
CA SER A 27 0.43 -13.87 -35.65
C SER A 27 1.18 -15.17 -35.42
N GLY A 28 0.45 -16.28 -35.54
CA GLY A 28 0.99 -17.63 -35.46
C GLY A 28 1.53 -18.08 -36.81
N SER A 29 2.85 -18.25 -36.90
CA SER A 29 3.49 -19.05 -37.95
C SER A 29 3.75 -20.45 -37.41
N ALA A 30 3.04 -21.42 -37.99
CA ALA A 30 3.17 -22.83 -37.69
C ALA A 30 4.52 -23.38 -38.19
N ALA A 31 5.47 -23.58 -37.27
CA ALA A 31 6.63 -24.44 -37.50
C ALA A 31 6.34 -25.81 -36.89
N ARG A 32 6.25 -26.84 -37.75
CA ARG A 32 6.07 -28.25 -37.39
C ARG A 32 7.30 -28.73 -36.62
N LEU A 33 7.09 -29.29 -35.43
CA LEU A 33 8.11 -30.06 -34.71
C LEU A 33 7.90 -31.56 -34.97
N PRO A 34 8.97 -32.34 -35.21
CA PRO A 34 8.87 -33.78 -35.38
C PRO A 34 8.63 -34.48 -34.05
N GLN A 35 7.79 -35.52 -34.09
CA GLN A 35 7.57 -36.44 -32.98
C GLN A 35 8.86 -37.22 -32.67
N ALA A 36 9.26 -37.20 -31.41
CA ALA A 36 10.19 -38.15 -30.84
C ALA A 36 9.54 -38.76 -29.60
N GLU A 37 9.22 -40.05 -29.71
CA GLU A 37 8.77 -40.95 -28.66
C GLU A 37 9.79 -40.98 -27.50
N GLY A 38 9.33 -40.81 -26.26
CA GLY A 38 10.17 -41.07 -25.09
C GLY A 38 9.76 -40.37 -23.80
N CYS A 39 9.20 -41.16 -22.87
CA CYS A 39 8.98 -40.89 -21.44
C CYS A 39 7.92 -39.82 -21.11
N GLU A 40 6.74 -40.29 -20.71
CA GLU A 40 5.68 -39.46 -20.12
C GLU A 40 6.15 -38.82 -18.81
N VAL A 41 6.76 -37.65 -18.92
CA VAL A 41 6.72 -36.66 -17.85
C VAL A 41 5.48 -35.83 -18.12
N CYS A 42 4.39 -36.09 -17.39
CA CYS A 42 3.24 -35.19 -17.39
C CYS A 42 3.75 -33.77 -17.11
N PRO A 43 3.65 -32.81 -18.05
CA PRO A 43 4.04 -31.45 -17.78
C PRO A 43 3.03 -30.91 -16.76
N LEU A 44 3.44 -30.83 -15.49
CA LEU A 44 2.63 -30.16 -14.49
C LEU A 44 2.35 -28.75 -15.02
N PRO A 45 1.08 -28.31 -15.11
CA PRO A 45 0.77 -27.02 -15.67
C PRO A 45 1.54 -25.88 -14.96
N PRO A 46 1.97 -24.83 -15.68
CA PRO A 46 2.76 -23.73 -15.11
C PRO A 46 2.01 -22.90 -14.04
N TRP A 47 0.75 -23.21 -13.77
CA TRP A 47 -0.06 -22.63 -12.69
C TRP A 47 -0.11 -23.46 -11.40
N GLN A 48 0.59 -24.59 -11.34
CA GLN A 48 0.61 -25.47 -10.15
C GLN A 48 1.72 -25.14 -9.15
N HIS A 49 2.14 -23.87 -9.09
CA HIS A 49 3.08 -23.42 -8.07
C HIS A 49 2.33 -23.10 -6.76
N GLN A 50 2.31 -24.05 -5.84
CA GLN A 50 1.68 -23.87 -4.53
C GLN A 50 2.50 -22.84 -3.73
N GLN A 51 1.95 -21.64 -3.51
CA GLN A 51 2.63 -20.60 -2.74
C GLN A 51 2.83 -21.06 -1.29
N VAL A 52 4.08 -21.36 -0.93
CA VAL A 52 4.47 -21.64 0.46
C VAL A 52 4.37 -20.34 1.26
N ARG A 53 3.28 -20.16 2.02
CA ARG A 53 3.19 -19.07 2.99
C ARG A 53 4.15 -19.39 4.14
N THR A 54 5.16 -18.55 4.33
CA THR A 54 6.05 -18.67 5.49
C THR A 54 5.27 -18.45 6.78
N ARG A 55 5.78 -19.02 7.90
CA ARG A 55 5.16 -18.80 9.20
C ARG A 55 5.10 -17.30 9.52
N LYS A 56 3.96 -16.85 10.01
CA LYS A 56 3.76 -15.47 10.48
C LYS A 56 4.74 -15.18 11.61
N ARG A 57 5.52 -14.09 11.47
CA ARG A 57 6.34 -13.55 12.56
C ARG A 57 5.41 -12.95 13.63
N GLY A 58 5.74 -13.15 14.91
CA GLY A 58 4.82 -12.85 16.02
C GLY A 58 5.48 -12.30 17.29
N THR A 59 6.75 -11.91 17.23
CA THR A 59 7.50 -11.41 18.40
C THR A 59 7.85 -9.92 18.30
N GLU A 60 7.18 -9.17 17.41
CA GLU A 60 7.50 -7.78 17.06
C GLU A 60 7.39 -6.83 18.26
N TYR A 61 6.33 -6.98 19.06
CA TYR A 61 6.12 -6.15 20.23
C TYR A 61 6.45 -6.91 21.51
N GLN A 62 7.55 -6.49 22.14
CA GLN A 62 7.88 -6.87 23.51
C GLN A 62 7.68 -5.66 24.43
N PRO A 63 6.71 -5.68 25.35
CA PRO A 63 6.34 -4.50 26.13
C PRO A 63 7.45 -4.10 27.09
N LYS A 64 8.06 -2.93 26.84
CA LYS A 64 9.06 -2.33 27.72
C LYS A 64 8.78 -0.84 27.87
N ASN A 65 8.37 -0.42 29.06
CA ASN A 65 7.95 0.96 29.33
C ASN A 65 9.04 2.00 29.05
N ILE A 66 10.28 1.70 29.45
CA ILE A 66 11.44 2.60 29.21
C ILE A 66 11.62 2.86 27.71
N LYS A 67 11.60 1.80 26.89
CA LYS A 67 11.74 1.93 25.44
C LYS A 67 10.58 2.75 24.87
N ARG A 68 9.33 2.43 25.25
CA ARG A 68 8.12 3.11 24.79
C ARG A 68 8.13 4.62 25.07
N LYS A 69 8.52 5.04 26.28
CA LYS A 69 8.54 6.47 26.65
C LYS A 69 9.71 7.22 26.00
N ARG A 70 10.86 6.57 25.80
CA ARG A 70 12.00 7.15 25.05
C ARG A 70 11.69 7.36 23.58
N THR A 71 11.00 6.41 22.92
CA THR A 71 10.71 6.48 21.48
C THR A 71 9.48 7.31 21.16
N HIS A 72 8.44 7.27 22.00
CA HIS A 72 7.13 7.84 21.67
C HIS A 72 6.56 8.81 22.71
N GLY A 73 7.32 9.14 23.75
CA GLY A 73 6.91 10.07 24.78
C GLY A 73 6.90 11.54 24.32
N TRP A 74 6.33 12.38 25.16
CA TRP A 74 6.15 13.82 24.91
C TRP A 74 7.45 14.55 24.57
N ILE A 75 8.49 14.38 25.42
CA ILE A 75 9.79 15.04 25.26
C ILE A 75 10.41 14.72 23.90
N LYS A 76 10.33 13.47 23.45
CA LYS A 76 10.87 13.06 22.15
C LYS A 76 10.15 13.69 20.97
N ARG A 77 8.84 13.95 21.11
CA ARG A 77 8.06 14.65 20.08
C ARG A 77 8.42 16.14 20.03
N LEU A 78 8.61 16.77 21.17
CA LEU A 78 9.02 18.18 21.22
C LEU A 78 10.45 18.43 20.74
N SER A 79 11.34 17.44 20.84
CA SER A 79 12.75 17.60 20.45
C SER A 79 12.98 17.80 18.95
N THR A 80 11.96 17.61 18.10
CA THR A 80 12.09 17.71 16.63
C THR A 80 10.92 18.48 16.04
N ARG A 81 11.16 19.25 14.97
CA ARG A 81 10.10 20.00 14.27
C ARG A 81 8.96 19.10 13.80
N GLY A 82 9.29 17.98 13.13
CA GLY A 82 8.28 17.02 12.68
C GLY A 82 7.50 16.34 13.82
N GLY A 83 8.12 16.19 15.00
CA GLY A 83 7.43 15.67 16.18
C GLY A 83 6.40 16.65 16.75
N ILE A 84 6.71 17.96 16.72
CA ILE A 84 5.77 19.02 17.10
C ILE A 84 4.57 19.04 16.13
N GLU A 85 4.81 18.95 14.81
CA GLU A 85 3.74 18.88 13.81
C GLU A 85 2.82 17.66 13.99
N VAL A 86 3.36 16.53 14.45
CA VAL A 86 2.53 15.36 14.80
C VAL A 86 1.60 15.69 15.97
N ILE A 87 2.08 16.40 17.00
CA ILE A 87 1.24 16.81 18.12
C ILE A 87 0.14 17.76 17.64
N LEU A 88 0.49 18.79 16.86
CA LEU A 88 -0.48 19.75 16.33
C LEU A 88 -1.58 19.07 15.50
N ARG A 89 -1.22 18.14 14.61
CA ARG A 89 -2.20 17.35 13.84
C ARG A 89 -3.08 16.48 14.74
N ARG A 90 -2.54 15.93 15.83
CA ARG A 90 -3.34 15.13 16.78
C ARG A 90 -4.29 16.01 17.61
N MET A 91 -3.87 17.22 17.98
CA MET A 91 -4.72 18.21 18.65
C MET A 91 -5.85 18.66 17.74
N LEU A 92 -5.54 19.02 16.49
CA LEU A 92 -6.54 19.43 15.50
C LEU A 92 -7.58 18.33 15.24
N LYS A 93 -7.15 17.06 15.24
CA LYS A 93 -8.05 15.90 15.12
C LYS A 93 -8.85 15.60 16.41
N GLY A 94 -8.51 16.21 17.54
CA GLY A 94 -9.16 15.97 18.83
C GLY A 94 -8.87 14.60 19.44
N ARG A 95 -7.64 14.07 19.28
CA ARG A 95 -7.27 12.78 19.91
C ARG A 95 -7.17 12.96 21.44
N LYS A 96 -7.84 12.09 22.20
CA LYS A 96 -7.80 12.08 23.68
C LYS A 96 -6.38 11.96 24.25
N SER A 97 -5.52 11.20 23.58
CA SER A 97 -4.08 11.11 23.91
C SER A 97 -3.24 11.64 22.75
N LEU A 98 -2.24 12.47 23.06
CA LEU A 98 -1.34 13.08 22.08
C LEU A 98 0.01 12.34 21.98
N CYS A 99 0.48 11.76 23.07
CA CYS A 99 1.69 10.93 23.13
C CYS A 99 1.47 9.71 24.03
N HIS A 100 2.51 8.88 24.13
CA HIS A 100 2.57 7.81 25.14
C HIS A 100 2.99 8.33 26.50
#